data_AF-A0A095SCD9-F1
#
_entry.id   AF-A0A095SCD9-F1
#
_cell.length_a   1.000
_cell.length_b   1.000
_cell.length_c   1.000
_cell.angle_alpha   90.00
_cell.angle_beta   90.00
_cell.angle_gamma   90.00
#
_symmetry.space_group_name_H-M   'P 1'
#
loop_
_entity.id
_entity.type
_entity.pdbx_description
1 polymer ?
#
loop_
_entity_poly.entity_id
_entity_poly.type
_entity_poly.pdbx_seq_one_letter_code
_entity_poly.pdbx_strand_id
1 'polypeptide(L)'
;MDSSHHHSGRRPLAQIIAQGLLRMTGWKAGPFPDIDRAVIAGGPHTSNWDGVIALVSRSALQKDVNIMIKHSLFKGPLGWLLHKLGAIPIERGRAGGVVTQTVAQFQKRDRLLIAVTPEGTRSNAEEWKLGFYHIAKRANVPIILALADYQKKTFSFPVVIHPSDDMEADLQAIYQHFATATPRHPDKLSVPVKAFYGQ
;
A
#
# COMPACT_ATOMS: atom_id res chain seq x y z
N MET A 1 32.20 -24.94 -4.01
CA MET A 1 32.91 -23.69 -3.69
C MET A 1 31.87 -22.70 -3.24
N ASP A 2 31.98 -22.35 -1.97
CA ASP A 2 31.04 -21.62 -1.16
C ASP A 2 31.09 -20.13 -1.51
N SER A 3 29.92 -19.52 -1.74
CA SER A 3 29.75 -18.09 -1.93
C SER A 3 28.59 -17.62 -1.05
N SER A 4 28.76 -17.82 0.26
CA SER A 4 27.98 -17.15 1.29
C SER A 4 28.10 -15.62 1.12
N HIS A 5 27.13 -14.99 0.47
CA HIS A 5 26.96 -13.54 0.49
C HIS A 5 26.48 -13.10 1.86
N HIS A 6 27.42 -12.93 2.79
CA HIS A 6 27.20 -12.25 4.06
C HIS A 6 27.02 -10.74 3.78
N HIS A 7 25.78 -10.29 3.56
CA HIS A 7 25.46 -8.88 3.66
C HIS A 7 25.53 -8.46 5.13
N SER A 8 26.73 -8.06 5.57
CA SER A 8 26.96 -7.24 6.76
C SER A 8 26.38 -5.83 6.51
N GLY A 9 25.05 -5.77 6.40
CA GLY A 9 24.31 -4.53 6.19
C GLY A 9 24.03 -3.89 7.54
N ARG A 10 24.73 -2.79 7.86
CA ARG A 10 24.31 -1.94 8.98
C ARG A 10 22.84 -1.57 8.75
N ARG A 11 21.98 -1.92 9.71
CA ARG A 11 20.57 -1.55 9.66
C ARG A 11 20.47 -0.03 9.54
N PRO A 12 19.77 0.53 8.54
CA PRO A 12 19.59 1.96 8.43
C PRO A 12 19.02 2.51 9.74
N LEU A 13 19.50 3.67 10.21
CA LEU A 13 19.02 4.30 11.45
C LEU A 13 17.48 4.41 11.49
N ALA A 14 16.88 4.76 10.34
CA ALA A 14 15.43 4.82 10.17
C ALA A 14 14.73 3.47 10.46
N GLN A 15 15.34 2.34 10.09
CA GLN A 15 14.80 1.01 10.39
C GLN A 15 14.81 0.74 11.89
N ILE A 16 15.91 1.05 12.57
CA ILE A 16 16.06 0.83 14.02
C ILE A 16 15.03 1.67 14.78
N ILE A 17 14.91 2.95 14.41
CA ILE A 17 13.92 3.87 15.00
C ILE A 17 12.50 3.32 14.77
N ALA A 18 12.17 2.92 13.54
CA ALA A 18 10.85 2.38 13.22
C ALA A 18 10.54 1.09 13.99
N GLN A 19 11.50 0.17 14.09
CA GLN A 19 11.35 -1.05 14.91
C GLN A 19 11.17 -0.74 16.39
N GLY A 20 11.88 0.28 16.91
CA GLY A 20 11.70 0.78 18.28
C GLY A 20 10.29 1.35 18.51
N LEU A 21 9.82 2.22 17.63
CA LEU A 21 8.47 2.82 17.70
C LEU A 21 7.38 1.75 17.67
N LEU A 22 7.48 0.76 16.78
CA LEU A 22 6.55 -0.37 16.73
C LEU A 22 6.53 -1.13 18.06
N ARG A 23 7.70 -1.50 18.60
CA ARG A 23 7.81 -2.19 19.90
C ARG A 23 7.22 -1.38 21.04
N MET A 24 7.51 -0.07 21.11
CA MET A 24 7.00 0.81 22.18
C MET A 24 5.48 0.98 22.14
N THR A 25 4.90 1.00 20.94
CA THR A 25 3.44 1.16 20.76
C THR A 25 2.68 -0.17 20.80
N GLY A 26 3.41 -1.29 20.88
CA GLY A 26 2.89 -2.66 20.82
C GLY A 26 2.52 -3.12 19.40
N TRP A 27 2.87 -2.34 18.37
CA TRP A 27 2.62 -2.70 16.98
C TRP A 27 3.66 -3.67 16.44
N LYS A 28 3.25 -4.51 15.49
CA LYS A 28 4.12 -5.43 14.76
C LYS A 28 3.88 -5.28 13.26
N ALA A 29 4.95 -5.18 12.49
CA ALA A 29 4.90 -5.29 11.04
C ALA A 29 5.12 -6.76 10.66
N GLY A 30 4.14 -7.36 9.97
CA GLY A 30 4.23 -8.71 9.43
C GLY A 30 5.24 -8.80 8.29
N PRO A 31 5.64 -10.03 7.90
CA PRO A 31 6.55 -10.23 6.79
C PRO A 31 5.93 -9.69 5.50
N PHE A 32 6.73 -8.95 4.73
CA PHE A 32 6.33 -8.51 3.39
C PHE A 32 6.57 -9.65 2.40
N PRO A 33 5.64 -9.94 1.46
CA PRO A 33 5.83 -10.96 0.43
C PRO A 33 7.11 -10.71 -0.38
N ASP A 34 7.77 -11.78 -0.84
CA ASP A 34 8.96 -11.67 -1.69
C ASP A 34 8.58 -11.33 -3.14
N ILE A 35 8.10 -10.10 -3.32
CA ILE A 35 7.57 -9.56 -4.57
C ILE A 35 8.17 -8.17 -4.79
N ASP A 36 8.84 -8.01 -5.93
CA ASP A 36 9.52 -6.77 -6.30
C ASP A 36 8.63 -5.78 -7.08
N ARG A 37 7.53 -6.27 -7.68
CA ARG A 37 6.58 -5.46 -8.46
C ARG A 37 5.15 -5.78 -8.06
N ALA A 38 4.46 -4.80 -7.49
CA ALA A 38 3.07 -4.97 -7.06
C ALA A 38 2.36 -3.63 -6.88
N VAL A 39 1.03 -3.69 -6.97
CA VAL A 39 0.15 -2.65 -6.40
C VAL A 39 -0.18 -3.06 -4.97
N ILE A 40 0.03 -2.19 -4.00
CA ILE A 40 -0.33 -2.41 -2.60
C ILE A 40 -1.63 -1.65 -2.36
N ALA A 41 -2.73 -2.39 -2.16
CA ALA A 41 -3.98 -1.82 -1.69
C ALA A 41 -3.96 -1.82 -0.16
N GLY A 42 -3.93 -0.63 0.44
CA GLY A 42 -4.05 -0.51 1.89
C GLY A 42 -5.49 -0.41 2.35
N GLY A 43 -5.77 -0.81 3.58
CA GLY A 43 -7.06 -0.60 4.24
C GLY A 43 -7.24 -1.46 5.50
N PRO A 44 -8.40 -1.39 6.17
CA PRO A 44 -9.43 -0.37 5.97
C PRO A 44 -8.94 1.02 6.40
N HIS A 45 -9.17 2.05 5.59
CA HIS A 45 -8.71 3.41 5.85
C HIS A 45 -9.76 4.22 6.61
N THR A 46 -9.63 4.27 7.93
CA THR A 46 -10.59 4.94 8.82
C THR A 46 -9.96 6.08 9.64
N SER A 47 -8.63 6.24 9.58
CA SER A 47 -7.87 7.24 10.34
C SER A 47 -6.59 7.70 9.63
N ASN A 48 -6.09 8.88 10.00
CA ASN A 48 -4.74 9.32 9.60
C ASN A 48 -3.64 8.42 10.21
N TRP A 49 -3.93 7.79 11.35
CA TRP A 49 -3.01 6.87 11.99
C TRP A 49 -2.69 5.65 11.12
N ASP A 50 -3.59 5.26 10.20
CA ASP A 50 -3.36 4.17 9.25
C ASP A 50 -2.15 4.48 8.35
N GLY A 51 -2.06 5.72 7.86
CA GLY A 51 -0.93 6.19 7.08
C GLY A 51 0.37 6.27 7.88
N VAL A 52 0.30 6.67 9.16
CA VAL A 52 1.47 6.69 10.05
C VAL A 52 2.00 5.27 10.29
N ILE A 53 1.10 4.33 10.60
CA ILE A 53 1.45 2.92 10.81
C ILE A 53 2.04 2.32 9.54
N ALA A 54 1.46 2.61 8.37
CA ALA A 54 1.99 2.17 7.08
C ALA A 54 3.41 2.72 6.82
N LEU A 55 3.67 4.01 7.09
CA LEU A 55 4.98 4.63 6.92
C LEU A 55 6.04 4.05 7.87
N VAL A 56 5.68 3.84 9.14
CA VAL A 56 6.57 3.24 10.14
C VAL A 56 6.84 1.78 9.77
N SER A 57 5.81 1.02 9.39
CA SER A 57 5.94 -0.39 9.00
C SER A 57 6.80 -0.56 7.76
N ARG A 58 6.60 0.28 6.74
CA ARG A 58 7.47 0.36 5.56
C ARG A 58 8.93 0.55 5.95
N SER A 59 9.22 1.50 6.83
CA SER A 59 10.59 1.80 7.27
C SER A 59 11.20 0.65 8.07
N ALA A 60 10.42 0.00 8.94
CA ALA A 60 10.85 -1.16 9.73
C ALA A 60 11.18 -2.38 8.86
N LEU A 61 10.45 -2.55 7.76
CA LEU A 61 10.61 -3.63 6.78
C LEU A 61 11.64 -3.32 5.68
N GLN A 62 12.19 -2.10 5.64
CA GLN A 62 13.07 -1.61 4.57
C GLN A 62 12.49 -1.84 3.15
N LYS A 63 11.20 -1.55 2.96
CA LYS A 63 10.56 -1.67 1.64
C LYS A 63 10.42 -0.32 0.97
N ASP A 64 10.83 -0.24 -0.29
CA ASP A 64 10.71 0.97 -1.10
C ASP A 64 9.36 1.04 -1.80
N VAL A 65 8.35 1.36 -1.01
CA VAL A 65 6.99 1.61 -1.48
C VAL A 65 6.90 2.99 -2.12
N ASN A 66 6.14 3.16 -3.19
CA ASN A 66 5.99 4.44 -3.86
C ASN A 66 4.54 4.91 -3.74
N ILE A 67 4.34 6.21 -3.65
CA ILE A 67 3.01 6.82 -3.62
C ILE A 67 2.86 7.78 -4.79
N MET A 68 1.68 7.80 -5.39
CA MET A 68 1.42 8.69 -6.52
C MET A 68 0.90 10.04 -6.03
N ILE A 69 1.65 11.10 -6.30
CA ILE A 69 1.32 12.45 -5.85
C ILE A 69 1.10 13.35 -7.07
N LYS A 70 0.19 14.33 -6.94
CA LYS A 70 -0.11 15.30 -8.00
C LYS A 70 1.18 16.01 -8.44
N HIS A 71 1.47 15.97 -9.74
CA HIS A 71 2.69 16.54 -10.33
C HIS A 71 2.92 18.01 -9.94
N SER A 72 1.86 18.81 -9.78
CA SER A 72 1.99 20.22 -9.39
C SER A 72 2.68 20.45 -8.03
N LEU A 73 2.73 19.43 -7.17
CA LEU A 73 3.42 19.48 -5.86
C LEU A 73 4.93 19.23 -5.98
N PHE A 74 5.42 18.85 -7.16
CA PHE A 74 6.85 18.58 -7.40
C PHE A 74 7.64 19.83 -7.80
N LYS A 75 7.15 21.02 -7.46
CA LYS A 75 7.84 22.30 -7.73
C LYS A 75 8.65 22.74 -6.52
N GLY A 76 9.86 23.25 -6.77
CA GLY A 76 10.73 23.81 -5.72
C GLY A 76 11.26 22.77 -4.71
N PRO A 77 11.68 23.21 -3.50
CA PRO A 77 12.29 22.34 -2.49
C PRO A 77 11.39 21.17 -2.06
N LEU A 78 10.07 21.37 -2.06
CA LEU A 78 9.09 20.32 -1.77
C LEU A 78 9.19 19.16 -2.78
N GLY A 79 9.35 19.46 -4.07
CA GLY A 79 9.47 18.42 -5.09
C GLY A 79 10.71 17.54 -4.93
N TRP A 80 11.84 18.14 -4.55
CA TRP A 80 13.06 17.39 -4.25
C TRP A 80 12.86 16.43 -3.06
N LEU A 81 12.17 16.89 -2.01
CA LEU A 81 11.84 16.05 -0.86
C LEU A 81 10.90 14.89 -1.26
N LEU A 82 9.86 15.17 -2.04
CA LEU A 82 8.91 14.15 -2.51
C LEU A 82 9.61 13.08 -3.35
N HIS A 83 10.54 13.46 -4.23
CA HIS A 83 11.35 12.49 -4.97
C HIS A 83 12.21 11.62 -4.05
N LYS A 84 12.85 12.21 -3.04
CA LYS A 84 13.64 11.44 -2.06
C LYS A 84 12.80 10.46 -1.24
N LEU A 85 11.53 10.77 -1.03
CA LEU A 85 10.59 9.89 -0.32
C LEU A 85 9.98 8.80 -1.22
N GLY A 86 10.38 8.71 -2.49
CA GLY A 86 9.83 7.74 -3.44
C GLY A 86 8.43 8.10 -3.93
N ALA A 87 8.05 9.38 -3.89
CA ALA A 87 6.80 9.80 -4.50
C ALA A 87 6.95 9.86 -6.02
N ILE A 88 5.97 9.29 -6.72
CA ILE A 88 5.90 9.29 -8.19
C ILE A 88 4.96 10.43 -8.61
N PRO A 89 5.44 11.41 -9.39
CA PRO A 89 4.59 12.48 -9.89
C PRO A 89 3.59 11.93 -10.90
N ILE A 90 2.34 12.36 -10.78
CA ILE A 90 1.28 12.00 -11.73
C ILE A 90 0.43 13.19 -12.13
N GLU A 91 0.10 13.25 -13.42
CA GLU A 91 -0.72 14.32 -13.97
C GLU A 91 -2.17 13.88 -14.06
N ARG A 92 -2.96 14.37 -13.12
CA ARG A 92 -4.40 14.14 -13.08
C ARG A 92 -5.05 15.07 -14.12
N GLY A 93 -5.54 14.51 -15.23
CA GLY A 93 -6.22 15.26 -16.30
C GLY A 93 -5.55 15.21 -17.69
N ARG A 94 -4.35 14.61 -17.83
CA ARG A 94 -3.74 14.36 -19.15
C ARG A 94 -4.38 13.17 -19.87
N ALA A 95 -4.28 13.17 -21.21
CA ALA A 95 -4.64 12.04 -22.05
C ALA A 95 -3.94 10.76 -21.55
N GLY A 96 -4.73 9.69 -21.33
CA GLY A 96 -4.26 8.42 -20.75
C GLY A 96 -4.55 8.24 -19.24
N GLY A 97 -4.80 9.31 -18.49
CA GLY A 97 -5.18 9.23 -17.08
C GLY A 97 -4.12 8.64 -16.15
N VAL A 98 -4.48 8.48 -14.86
CA VAL A 98 -3.60 7.95 -13.81
C VAL A 98 -3.16 6.52 -14.14
N VAL A 99 -4.11 5.66 -14.54
CA VAL A 99 -3.85 4.22 -14.79
C VAL A 99 -2.74 4.03 -15.83
N THR A 100 -2.85 4.66 -17.00
CA THR A 100 -1.86 4.50 -18.09
C THR A 100 -0.48 5.00 -17.68
N GLN A 101 -0.41 6.14 -17.00
CA GLN A 101 0.86 6.69 -16.50
C GLN A 101 1.53 5.73 -15.52
N THR A 102 0.76 5.08 -14.64
CA THR A 102 1.29 4.11 -13.69
C THR A 102 1.74 2.82 -14.35
N VAL A 103 0.97 2.29 -15.29
CA VAL A 103 1.38 1.10 -16.09
C VAL A 103 2.70 1.37 -16.81
N ALA A 104 2.88 2.57 -17.38
CA ALA A 104 4.14 2.96 -17.99
C ALA A 104 5.31 3.04 -16.98
N GLN A 105 5.06 3.28 -15.68
CA GLN A 105 6.12 3.20 -14.67
C GLN A 105 6.55 1.76 -14.40
N PHE A 106 5.61 0.81 -14.38
CA PHE A 106 5.89 -0.62 -14.23
C PHE A 106 6.69 -1.20 -15.39
N GLN A 107 6.43 -0.73 -16.62
CA GLN A 107 7.20 -1.15 -17.80
C GLN A 107 8.66 -0.66 -17.79
N LYS A 108 8.97 0.40 -17.04
CA LYS A 108 10.30 1.03 -16.99
C LYS A 108 11.15 0.57 -15.81
N ARG A 109 10.63 -0.27 -14.91
CA ARG A 109 11.28 -0.61 -13.65
C ARG A 109 11.13 -2.09 -13.33
N ASP A 110 12.25 -2.72 -13.02
CA ASP A 110 12.29 -4.11 -12.55
C ASP A 110 11.82 -4.24 -11.10
N ARG A 111 11.85 -3.12 -10.33
CA ARG A 111 11.35 -3.03 -8.96
C ARG A 111 10.44 -1.83 -8.81
N LEU A 112 9.20 -2.07 -8.43
CA LEU A 112 8.21 -1.02 -8.23
C LEU A 112 7.05 -1.52 -7.36
N LEU A 113 7.00 -1.04 -6.12
CA LEU A 113 5.85 -1.21 -5.25
C LEU A 113 5.08 0.10 -5.22
N ILE A 114 3.78 0.10 -5.49
CA ILE A 114 2.94 1.32 -5.44
C ILE A 114 1.82 1.14 -4.43
N ALA A 115 1.81 1.94 -3.38
CA ALA A 115 0.72 1.95 -2.41
C ALA A 115 -0.37 2.94 -2.81
N VAL A 116 -1.61 2.46 -2.68
CA VAL A 116 -2.84 3.22 -2.91
C VAL A 116 -3.89 2.87 -1.87
N THR A 117 -4.82 3.79 -1.66
CA THR A 117 -5.97 3.61 -0.77
C THR A 117 -7.22 3.55 -1.66
N PRO A 118 -7.76 2.36 -1.96
CA PRO A 118 -8.84 2.22 -2.94
C PRO A 118 -10.10 3.04 -2.59
N GLU A 119 -10.41 3.14 -1.30
CA GLU A 119 -11.51 3.95 -0.75
C GLU A 119 -11.39 5.44 -1.11
N GLY A 120 -10.16 5.95 -1.28
CA GLY A 120 -9.89 7.34 -1.63
C GLY A 120 -10.30 8.40 -0.59
N THR A 121 -10.98 8.00 0.48
CA THR A 121 -11.39 8.79 1.65
C THR A 121 -11.21 7.97 2.92
N ARG A 122 -11.34 8.61 4.08
CA ARG A 122 -11.21 8.01 5.43
C ARG A 122 -12.54 7.81 6.15
N SER A 123 -13.65 8.15 5.48
CA SER A 123 -14.99 8.14 6.06
C SER A 123 -16.00 7.67 5.02
N ASN A 124 -16.60 6.49 5.25
CA ASN A 124 -17.81 6.00 4.59
C ASN A 124 -17.79 6.16 3.06
N ALA A 125 -16.73 5.68 2.39
CA ALA A 125 -16.72 5.68 0.93
C ALA A 125 -17.88 4.82 0.42
N GLU A 126 -18.76 5.40 -0.39
CA GLU A 126 -19.89 4.68 -1.01
C GLU A 126 -19.38 3.63 -2.02
N GLU A 127 -18.33 3.97 -2.75
CA GLU A 127 -17.68 3.13 -3.74
C GLU A 127 -16.15 3.23 -3.68
N TRP A 128 -15.48 2.23 -4.24
CA TRP A 128 -14.03 2.21 -4.37
C TRP A 128 -13.57 2.72 -5.73
N LYS A 129 -12.43 3.40 -5.74
CA LYS A 129 -11.76 3.79 -6.99
C LYS A 129 -10.99 2.60 -7.55
N LEU A 130 -11.48 2.02 -8.65
CA LEU A 130 -10.93 0.80 -9.26
C LEU A 130 -9.60 0.97 -10.01
N GLY A 131 -8.99 2.16 -9.96
CA GLY A 131 -7.71 2.42 -10.63
C GLY A 131 -6.59 1.47 -10.21
N PHE A 132 -6.54 1.07 -8.95
CA PHE A 132 -5.53 0.12 -8.44
C PHE A 132 -5.62 -1.24 -9.16
N TYR A 133 -6.85 -1.74 -9.37
CA TYR A 133 -7.11 -3.01 -10.01
C TYR A 133 -6.76 -2.96 -11.49
N HIS A 134 -7.19 -1.90 -12.19
CA HIS A 134 -6.83 -1.72 -13.60
C HIS A 134 -5.33 -1.54 -13.82
N ILE A 135 -4.61 -0.88 -12.90
CA ILE A 135 -3.15 -0.77 -12.95
C ILE A 135 -2.53 -2.17 -12.84
N ALA A 136 -2.93 -2.94 -11.82
CA ALA A 136 -2.40 -4.28 -11.59
C ALA A 136 -2.65 -5.21 -12.78
N LYS A 137 -3.89 -5.25 -13.30
CA LYS A 137 -4.27 -6.08 -14.45
C LYS A 137 -3.49 -5.71 -15.71
N ARG A 138 -3.41 -4.41 -16.05
CA ARG A 138 -2.72 -3.95 -17.27
C ARG A 138 -1.20 -4.04 -17.18
N ALA A 139 -0.62 -3.89 -16.00
CA ALA A 139 0.81 -4.04 -15.78
C ALA A 139 1.24 -5.50 -15.56
N ASN A 140 0.28 -6.44 -15.50
CA ASN A 140 0.50 -7.85 -15.18
C ASN A 140 1.31 -8.03 -13.88
N VAL A 141 0.88 -7.35 -12.82
CA VAL A 141 1.48 -7.42 -11.48
C VAL A 141 0.42 -7.76 -10.44
N PRO A 142 0.78 -8.44 -9.34
CA PRO A 142 -0.15 -8.75 -8.28
C PRO A 142 -0.59 -7.51 -7.49
N ILE A 143 -1.71 -7.69 -6.78
CA ILE A 143 -2.20 -6.80 -5.73
C ILE A 143 -1.86 -7.42 -4.38
N ILE A 144 -1.12 -6.70 -3.55
CA ILE A 144 -0.87 -7.07 -2.16
C ILE A 144 -1.85 -6.29 -1.28
N LEU A 145 -2.60 -6.98 -0.43
CA LEU A 145 -3.42 -6.30 0.57
C LEU A 145 -2.58 -5.95 1.79
N ALA A 146 -2.62 -4.70 2.24
CA ALA A 146 -1.94 -4.25 3.45
C ALA A 146 -2.99 -3.84 4.49
N LEU A 147 -3.05 -4.59 5.60
CA LEU A 147 -4.08 -4.46 6.62
C LEU A 147 -3.51 -3.87 7.91
N ALA A 148 -4.20 -2.88 8.47
CA ALA A 148 -3.93 -2.37 9.83
C ALA A 148 -5.01 -2.88 10.80
N ASP A 149 -4.66 -3.85 11.63
CA ASP A 149 -5.54 -4.40 12.66
C ASP A 149 -5.20 -3.75 14.01
N TYR A 150 -6.09 -2.90 14.52
CA TYR A 150 -5.89 -2.13 15.75
C TYR A 150 -6.12 -2.94 17.02
N GLN A 151 -6.88 -4.02 16.95
CA GLN A 151 -7.09 -4.92 18.09
C GLN A 151 -5.83 -5.75 18.31
N LYS A 152 -5.29 -6.36 17.24
CA LYS A 152 -4.06 -7.16 17.27
C LYS A 152 -2.79 -6.30 17.27
N LYS A 153 -2.91 -5.01 16.93
CA LYS A 153 -1.81 -4.08 16.66
C LYS A 153 -0.83 -4.65 15.63
N THR A 154 -1.35 -5.13 14.51
CA THR A 154 -0.54 -5.71 13.44
C THR A 154 -0.77 -4.98 12.12
N PHE A 155 0.33 -4.64 11.45
CA PHE A 155 0.33 -4.25 10.04
C PHE A 155 0.75 -5.46 9.20
N SER A 156 -0.17 -6.08 8.48
CA SER A 156 0.04 -7.38 7.83
C SER A 156 -0.22 -7.34 6.33
N PHE A 157 0.27 -8.38 5.63
CA PHE A 157 0.08 -8.58 4.20
C PHE A 157 -0.51 -9.97 3.94
N PRO A 158 -1.78 -10.20 4.32
CA PRO A 158 -2.34 -11.54 4.46
C PRO A 158 -2.54 -12.27 3.13
N VAL A 159 -2.67 -11.53 2.02
CA VAL A 159 -2.98 -12.13 0.72
C VAL A 159 -2.34 -11.34 -0.41
N VAL A 160 -1.96 -12.08 -1.45
CA VAL A 160 -1.51 -11.59 -2.76
C VAL A 160 -2.50 -12.09 -3.78
N ILE A 161 -3.13 -11.18 -4.52
CA ILE A 161 -4.17 -11.48 -5.49
C ILE A 161 -3.66 -11.11 -6.87
N HIS A 162 -3.76 -12.04 -7.81
CA HIS A 162 -3.55 -11.76 -9.22
C HIS A 162 -4.90 -11.43 -9.86
N PRO A 163 -5.07 -10.22 -10.45
CA PRO A 163 -6.32 -9.86 -11.13
C PRO A 163 -6.73 -10.91 -12.16
N SER A 164 -7.91 -11.49 -11.99
CA SER A 164 -8.51 -12.48 -12.87
C SER A 164 -9.36 -11.80 -13.97
N ASP A 165 -10.09 -12.60 -14.74
CA ASP A 165 -11.11 -12.11 -15.67
C ASP A 165 -12.44 -11.78 -15.02
N ASP A 166 -12.66 -12.27 -13.79
CA ASP A 166 -13.82 -11.92 -12.96
C ASP A 166 -13.41 -10.89 -11.90
N MET A 167 -13.47 -9.62 -12.28
CA MET A 167 -13.15 -8.50 -11.40
C MET A 167 -14.10 -8.41 -10.21
N GLU A 168 -15.37 -8.82 -10.35
CA GLU A 168 -16.33 -8.74 -9.26
C GLU A 168 -15.98 -9.75 -8.16
N ALA A 169 -15.70 -11.00 -8.54
CA ALA A 169 -15.24 -12.03 -7.61
C ALA A 169 -13.95 -11.62 -6.89
N ASP A 170 -12.97 -11.07 -7.63
CA ASP A 170 -11.74 -10.58 -7.04
C ASP A 170 -12.00 -9.46 -6.02
N LEU A 171 -12.86 -8.49 -6.36
CA LEU A 171 -13.20 -7.38 -5.47
C LEU A 171 -13.93 -7.87 -4.21
N GLN A 172 -14.87 -8.81 -4.34
CA GLN A 172 -15.54 -9.42 -3.18
C GLN A 172 -14.53 -10.10 -2.25
N ALA A 173 -13.60 -10.88 -2.78
CA ALA A 173 -12.52 -11.49 -1.99
C ALA A 173 -11.65 -10.44 -1.29
N ILE A 174 -11.31 -9.35 -2.00
CA ILE A 174 -10.56 -8.22 -1.42
C ILE A 174 -11.33 -7.59 -0.25
N TYR A 175 -12.63 -7.32 -0.41
CA TYR A 175 -13.45 -6.73 0.64
C TYR A 175 -13.57 -7.62 1.87
N GLN A 176 -13.77 -8.93 1.66
CA GLN A 176 -13.80 -9.93 2.74
C GLN A 176 -12.49 -9.93 3.52
N HIS A 177 -11.34 -9.93 2.85
CA HIS A 177 -10.05 -9.86 3.52
C HIS A 177 -9.91 -8.57 4.34
N PHE A 178 -10.27 -7.40 3.80
CA PHE A 178 -10.23 -6.16 4.56
C PHE A 178 -11.16 -6.15 5.78
N ALA A 179 -12.32 -6.81 5.67
CA ALA A 179 -13.27 -6.96 6.77
C ALA A 179 -12.74 -7.80 7.94
N THR A 180 -11.66 -8.59 7.74
CA THR A 180 -11.03 -9.37 8.83
C THR A 180 -10.19 -8.54 9.80
N ALA A 181 -9.80 -7.31 9.43
CA ALA A 181 -9.00 -6.44 10.29
C ALA A 181 -9.90 -5.51 11.10
N THR A 182 -9.60 -5.35 12.39
CA THR A 182 -10.27 -4.34 13.22
C THR A 182 -9.75 -2.94 12.87
N PRO A 183 -10.57 -2.06 12.28
CA PRO A 183 -10.15 -0.70 11.97
C PRO A 183 -10.11 0.17 13.24
N ARG A 184 -9.50 1.36 13.15
CA ARG A 184 -9.53 2.32 14.26
C ARG A 184 -10.93 2.85 14.54
N HIS A 185 -11.71 3.09 13.49
CA HIS A 185 -13.08 3.62 13.56
C HIS A 185 -14.00 2.75 12.70
N PRO A 186 -14.60 1.67 13.26
CA PRO A 186 -15.48 0.76 12.51
C PRO A 186 -16.68 1.46 11.85
N ASP A 187 -17.18 2.53 12.46
CA ASP A 187 -18.28 3.36 11.94
C ASP A 187 -17.94 4.02 10.60
N LYS A 188 -16.65 4.20 10.29
CA LYS A 188 -16.14 4.88 9.09
C LYS A 188 -15.77 3.98 7.93
N LEU A 189 -15.92 2.65 8.09
CA LEU A 189 -15.66 1.70 7.01
C LEU A 189 -16.44 2.08 5.75
N SER A 190 -15.79 1.96 4.59
CA SER A 190 -16.45 2.05 3.29
C SER A 190 -17.59 1.04 3.16
N VAL A 191 -18.62 1.40 2.40
CA VAL A 191 -19.81 0.58 2.19
C VAL A 191 -19.46 -0.84 1.70
N PRO A 192 -18.56 -1.04 0.72
CA PRO A 192 -18.21 -2.39 0.27
C PRO A 192 -17.57 -3.27 1.34
N VAL A 193 -16.70 -2.72 2.20
CA VAL A 193 -16.05 -3.48 3.28
C VAL A 193 -17.02 -3.71 4.43
N LYS A 194 -17.84 -2.70 4.77
CA LYS A 194 -18.84 -2.78 5.84
C LYS A 194 -19.86 -3.89 5.58
N ALA A 195 -20.16 -4.19 4.31
CA ALA A 195 -21.05 -5.29 3.95
C ALA A 195 -20.57 -6.66 4.47
N PHE A 196 -19.26 -6.88 4.63
CA PHE A 196 -18.67 -8.13 5.12
C PHE A 196 -18.17 -8.05 6.57
N TYR A 197 -18.23 -6.88 7.20
CA TYR A 197 -17.64 -6.65 8.52
C TYR A 197 -18.55 -7.13 9.65
N GLY A 198 -18.04 -8.03 10.50
CA GLY A 198 -18.78 -8.59 11.63
C GLY A 198 -19.70 -9.75 11.29
N GLN A 199 -19.58 -10.31 10.08
CA GLN A 199 -20.18 -11.59 9.68
C GLN A 199 -19.39 -12.79 10.23
#